data_AF-W4URS9-F1
#
_entry.id   AF-W4URS9-F1
#
_cell.length_a   1.000
_cell.length_b   1.000
_cell.length_c   1.000
_cell.angle_alpha   90.00
_cell.angle_beta   90.00
_cell.angle_gamma   90.00
#
_symmetry.space_group_name_H-M   'P 1'
#
loop_
_entity.id
_entity.type
_entity.pdbx_description
1 polymer ?
#
loop_
_entity_poly.entity_id
_entity_poly.type
_entity_poly.pdbx_seq_one_letter_code
_entity_poly.pdbx_strand_id
1 'polypeptide(L)'
;MKRLIDSIYKNLDNGNLKIEELTREVGVSRVIFYNKVKNLTGLSPVEFLKEVRLKQAAQLMQSDLNISQIAYQVGFNDVHYFSKCFRQQFGVTPTAYKNKEIQEQSDREE
;
A
#
# COMPACT_ATOMS: atom_id res chain seq x y z
N MET A 1 -14.27 4.18 9.12
CA MET A 1 -13.14 3.59 8.38
C MET A 1 -13.36 3.62 6.88
N LYS A 2 -14.51 3.20 6.35
CA LYS A 2 -14.81 3.19 4.90
C LYS A 2 -14.35 4.45 4.13
N ARG A 3 -14.83 5.65 4.53
CA ARG A 3 -14.43 6.92 3.87
C ARG A 3 -12.93 7.19 3.82
N LEU A 4 -12.17 6.76 4.83
CA LEU A 4 -10.71 6.90 4.85
C LEU A 4 -10.08 5.97 3.81
N ILE A 5 -10.50 4.71 3.81
CA ILE A 5 -10.00 3.70 2.87
C ILE A 5 -10.31 4.15 1.44
N ASP A 6 -11.52 4.63 1.18
CA ASP A 6 -11.92 5.17 -0.13
C ASP A 6 -11.03 6.36 -0.54
N SER A 7 -10.76 7.30 0.38
CA SER A 7 -9.87 8.44 0.14
C SER A 7 -8.43 8.02 -0.16
N ILE A 8 -7.91 7.00 0.54
CA ILE A 8 -6.60 6.42 0.26
C ILE A 8 -6.57 5.81 -1.15
N TYR A 9 -7.56 4.98 -1.50
CA TYR A 9 -7.60 4.32 -2.81
C TYR A 9 -7.71 5.31 -3.97
N LYS A 10 -8.46 6.41 -3.81
CA LYS A 10 -8.53 7.48 -4.81
C LYS A 10 -7.19 8.18 -5.06
N ASN A 11 -6.28 8.17 -4.09
CA ASN A 11 -5.00 8.87 -4.13
C ASN A 11 -3.83 7.90 -3.99
N LEU A 12 -4.02 6.63 -4.37
CA LEU A 12 -3.07 5.58 -4.03
C LEU A 12 -1.72 5.79 -4.74
N ASP A 13 -1.77 6.17 -6.01
CA ASP A 13 -0.67 6.48 -6.91
C ASP A 13 0.05 7.80 -6.58
N ASN A 14 -0.57 8.67 -5.78
CA ASN A 14 0.02 9.95 -5.38
C ASN A 14 1.12 9.75 -4.33
N GLY A 15 2.36 9.58 -4.75
CA GLY A 15 3.49 9.41 -3.84
C GLY A 15 3.79 10.60 -2.89
N ASN A 16 3.18 11.76 -3.14
CA ASN A 16 3.30 12.96 -2.31
C ASN A 16 2.09 13.19 -1.40
N LEU A 17 1.15 12.23 -1.34
CA LEU A 17 -0.07 12.32 -0.53
C LEU A 17 0.24 12.67 0.92
N LYS A 18 -0.30 13.79 1.37
CA LYS A 18 -0.13 14.27 2.74
C LYS A 18 -1.30 13.83 3.62
N ILE A 19 -1.03 13.56 4.89
CA ILE A 19 -2.07 13.19 5.87
C ILE A 19 -3.13 14.31 6.00
N GLU A 20 -2.70 15.56 5.82
CA GLU A 20 -3.54 16.73 5.70
C GLU A 20 -4.65 16.59 4.66
N GLU A 21 -4.32 16.07 3.49
CA GLU A 21 -5.24 15.90 2.38
C GLU A 21 -6.31 14.86 2.74
N LEU A 22 -5.90 13.73 3.33
CA LEU A 22 -6.80 12.70 3.85
C LEU A 22 -7.74 13.26 4.93
N THR A 23 -7.21 14.05 5.87
CA THR A 23 -8.02 14.61 6.97
C THR A 23 -9.07 15.60 6.48
N ARG A 24 -8.74 16.39 5.45
CA ARG A 24 -9.69 17.31 4.80
C ARG A 24 -10.81 16.56 4.09
N GLU A 25 -10.50 15.48 3.36
CA GLU A 25 -11.53 14.69 2.65
C GLU A 25 -12.49 13.98 3.62
N VAL A 26 -11.98 13.51 4.77
CA VAL A 26 -12.78 12.80 5.78
C VAL A 26 -13.54 13.76 6.72
N GLY A 27 -13.16 15.05 6.76
CA GLY A 27 -13.83 16.08 7.58
C GLY A 27 -13.52 15.98 9.08
N VAL A 28 -12.32 15.52 9.45
CA VAL A 28 -11.90 15.37 10.85
C VAL A 28 -10.57 16.09 11.11
N SER A 29 -10.37 16.58 12.33
CA SER A 29 -9.08 17.17 12.70
C SER A 29 -7.96 16.12 12.69
N ARG A 30 -6.71 16.55 12.46
CA ARG A 30 -5.54 15.64 12.43
C ARG A 30 -5.38 14.82 13.70
N VAL A 31 -5.64 15.41 14.87
CA VAL A 31 -5.52 14.73 16.17
C VAL A 31 -6.57 13.62 16.30
N ILE A 32 -7.83 13.93 15.98
CA ILE A 32 -8.91 12.94 16.01
C ILE A 32 -8.63 11.83 15.00
N PHE A 33 -8.16 12.19 13.80
CA PHE A 33 -7.79 11.25 12.76
C PHE A 33 -6.67 10.31 13.21
N TYR A 34 -5.58 10.87 13.74
CA TYR A 34 -4.45 10.11 14.24
C TYR A 34 -4.87 9.13 15.32
N ASN A 35 -5.57 9.61 16.35
CA ASN A 35 -6.04 8.77 17.45
C ASN A 35 -6.98 7.68 16.96
N LYS A 36 -7.86 7.99 16.01
CA LYS A 36 -8.80 7.02 15.45
C LYS A 36 -8.10 5.93 14.66
N VAL A 37 -7.12 6.26 13.81
CA VAL A 37 -6.33 5.24 13.10
C VAL A 37 -5.52 4.41 14.10
N LYS A 38 -4.78 5.07 15.00
CA LYS A 38 -3.93 4.39 15.99
C LYS A 38 -4.71 3.44 16.89
N ASN A 39 -5.88 3.85 17.37
CA ASN A 39 -6.72 3.02 18.24
C ASN A 39 -7.37 1.84 17.49
N LEU A 40 -7.62 1.98 16.19
CA LEU A 40 -8.27 0.92 15.39
C LEU A 40 -7.29 -0.07 14.78
N THR A 41 -6.10 0.39 14.39
CA THR A 41 -5.14 -0.41 13.63
C THR A 41 -3.84 -0.68 14.40
N GLY A 42 -3.60 0.04 15.49
CA GLY A 42 -2.31 0.03 16.19
C GLY A 42 -1.22 0.83 15.46
N LEU A 43 -1.51 1.46 14.32
CA LEU A 43 -0.54 2.14 13.47
C LEU A 43 -0.78 3.64 13.40
N SER A 44 0.28 4.43 13.21
CA SER A 44 0.12 5.83 12.82
C SER A 44 -0.52 5.92 11.42
N PRO A 45 -1.15 7.05 11.05
CA PRO A 45 -1.74 7.21 9.73
C PRO A 45 -0.78 7.00 8.55
N VAL A 46 0.49 7.40 8.71
CA VAL A 46 1.52 7.21 7.69
C VAL A 46 1.87 5.74 7.54
N GLU A 47 2.00 5.01 8.65
CA GLU A 47 2.23 3.57 8.64
C GLU A 47 1.05 2.83 8.03
N PHE A 48 -0.17 3.24 8.37
CA PHE A 48 -1.39 2.65 7.82
C PHE A 48 -1.51 2.90 6.31
N LEU A 49 -1.25 4.11 5.83
CA LEU A 49 -1.21 4.41 4.39
C LEU A 49 -0.20 3.51 3.68
N LYS A 50 1.01 3.38 4.23
CA LYS A 50 2.06 2.51 3.69
C LYS A 50 1.61 1.05 3.66
N GLU A 51 0.95 0.57 4.71
CA GLU A 51 0.42 -0.80 4.77
C GLU A 51 -0.63 -1.05 3.67
N VAL A 52 -1.56 -0.10 3.47
CA VAL A 52 -2.57 -0.19 2.40
C VAL A 52 -1.91 -0.23 1.03
N ARG A 53 -0.90 0.62 0.78
CA ARG A 53 -0.13 0.61 -0.48
C ARG A 53 0.58 -0.72 -0.72
N LEU A 54 1.23 -1.26 0.31
CA LEU A 54 1.95 -2.54 0.22
C LEU A 54 0.98 -3.72 -0.03
N LYS A 55 -0.19 -3.71 0.62
CA LYS A 55 -1.25 -4.70 0.36
C LYS A 55 -1.77 -4.61 -1.07
N GLN A 56 -1.97 -3.41 -1.61
CA GLN A 56 -2.35 -3.26 -3.01
C GLN A 56 -1.24 -3.74 -3.95
N ALA A 57 0.03 -3.47 -3.64
CA ALA A 57 1.15 -3.95 -4.43
C ALA A 57 1.17 -5.47 -4.50
N ALA A 58 0.93 -6.16 -3.39
CA ALA A 58 0.86 -7.62 -3.36
C ALA A 58 -0.24 -8.16 -4.30
N GLN A 59 -1.41 -7.51 -4.36
CA GLN A 59 -2.45 -7.87 -5.33
C GLN A 59 -2.02 -7.66 -6.78
N LEU A 60 -1.28 -6.58 -7.06
CA LEU A 60 -0.76 -6.30 -8.40
C LEU A 60 0.38 -7.23 -8.83
N MET A 61 0.98 -8.01 -7.92
CA MET A 61 2.03 -8.97 -8.29
C MET A 61 1.51 -10.07 -9.23
N GLN A 62 0.21 -10.33 -9.23
CA GLN A 62 -0.50 -11.26 -10.10
C GLN A 62 -0.71 -10.73 -11.53
N SER A 63 -0.30 -9.48 -11.81
CA SER A 63 -0.41 -8.87 -13.14
C SER A 63 0.92 -8.94 -13.91
N ASP A 64 0.90 -8.56 -15.18
CA ASP A 64 2.10 -8.50 -16.03
C ASP A 64 3.06 -7.34 -15.67
N LEU A 65 2.68 -6.46 -14.75
CA LEU A 65 3.46 -5.26 -14.39
C LEU A 65 4.77 -5.60 -13.68
N ASN A 66 5.88 -5.01 -14.10
CA ASN A 66 7.14 -5.20 -13.39
C ASN A 66 7.14 -4.51 -12.00
N ILE A 67 8.12 -4.88 -11.16
CA ILE A 67 8.21 -4.38 -9.78
C ILE A 67 8.26 -2.85 -9.69
N SER A 68 8.95 -2.19 -10.63
CA SER A 68 9.03 -0.73 -10.67
C SER A 68 7.68 -0.11 -10.99
N GLN A 69 6.96 -0.64 -11.99
CA GLN A 69 5.62 -0.18 -12.35
C GLN A 69 4.66 -0.32 -11.17
N ILE A 70 4.67 -1.48 -10.49
CA ILE A 70 3.84 -1.72 -9.30
C ILE A 70 4.17 -0.70 -8.19
N ALA A 71 5.45 -0.46 -7.92
CA ALA A 71 5.87 0.50 -6.89
C ALA A 71 5.31 1.91 -7.16
N TYR A 72 5.45 2.40 -8.39
CA TYR A 72 4.93 3.72 -8.78
C TYR A 72 3.39 3.76 -8.77
N GLN A 73 2.72 2.70 -9.23
CA GLN A 73 1.26 2.64 -9.28
C GLN A 73 0.60 2.65 -7.90
N VAL A 74 1.28 2.15 -6.87
CA VAL A 74 0.80 2.24 -5.48
C VAL A 74 1.38 3.44 -4.73
N GLY A 75 2.03 4.38 -5.43
CA GLY A 75 2.48 5.65 -4.88
C GLY A 75 3.77 5.59 -4.07
N PHE A 76 4.70 4.70 -4.41
CA PHE A 76 6.10 4.85 -3.98
C PHE A 76 6.88 5.64 -5.03
N ASN A 77 7.59 6.68 -4.61
CA ASN A 77 8.47 7.46 -5.50
C ASN A 77 9.86 6.81 -5.69
N ASP A 78 10.16 5.77 -4.91
CA ASP A 78 11.46 5.10 -4.88
C ASP A 78 11.27 3.57 -4.80
N VAL A 79 11.75 2.86 -5.81
CA VAL A 79 11.63 1.40 -5.95
C VAL A 79 12.51 0.64 -4.94
N HIS A 80 13.66 1.20 -4.55
CA HIS A 80 14.52 0.60 -3.52
C HIS A 80 13.87 0.71 -2.14
N TYR A 81 13.30 1.87 -1.82
CA TYR A 81 12.54 2.06 -0.59
C TYR A 81 11.30 1.17 -0.55
N PHE A 82 10.55 1.09 -1.65
CA PHE A 82 9.45 0.14 -1.81
C PHE A 82 9.89 -1.29 -1.50
N SER A 83 10.98 -1.75 -2.11
CA SER A 83 11.47 -3.12 -1.94
C SER A 83 11.85 -3.42 -0.49
N LYS A 84 12.46 -2.46 0.21
CA LYS A 84 12.76 -2.57 1.65
C LYS A 84 11.49 -2.68 2.49
N CYS A 85 10.52 -1.80 2.26
CA CYS A 85 9.25 -1.80 2.99
C CYS A 85 8.43 -3.06 2.71
N PHE A 86 8.38 -3.52 1.46
CA PHE A 86 7.69 -4.74 1.07
C PHE A 86 8.30 -5.95 1.77
N ARG A 87 9.62 -6.08 1.76
CA ARG A 87 10.30 -7.16 2.48
C ARG A 87 10.06 -7.11 3.98
N GLN A 88 10.02 -5.93 4.58
CA GLN A 88 9.69 -5.78 5.99
C GLN A 88 8.27 -6.25 6.31
N GLN A 89 7.32 -6.01 5.41
CA GLN A 89 5.91 -6.37 5.61
C GLN A 89 5.62 -7.85 5.32
N PHE A 90 6.19 -8.41 4.25
CA PHE A 90 5.87 -9.74 3.75
C PHE A 90 6.98 -10.79 3.97
N GLY A 91 8.12 -10.39 4.53
CA GLY A 91 9.26 -11.27 4.81
C GLY A 91 10.14 -11.60 3.59
N VAL A 92 9.67 -11.35 2.37
CA VAL A 92 10.35 -11.70 1.11
C VAL A 92 10.50 -10.49 0.19
N THR A 93 11.41 -10.54 -0.77
CA THR A 93 11.57 -9.46 -1.76
C THR A 93 10.36 -9.40 -2.70
N PRO A 94 10.02 -8.23 -3.28
CA PRO A 94 8.94 -8.12 -4.25
C PRO A 94 9.08 -9.09 -5.44
N THR A 95 10.29 -9.25 -5.96
CA THR A 95 10.57 -10.17 -7.07
C THR A 95 10.32 -11.63 -6.68
N ALA A 96 10.78 -12.05 -5.50
CA ALA A 96 10.55 -13.42 -5.03
C ALA A 96 9.06 -13.67 -4.80
N TYR A 97 8.35 -12.68 -4.25
CA TYR A 97 6.90 -12.73 -4.07
C TYR A 97 6.19 -12.88 -5.42
N LYS A 98 6.53 -12.04 -6.41
CA LYS A 98 5.92 -12.08 -7.74
C LYS A 98 6.15 -13.40 -8.47
N ASN A 99 7.37 -13.92 -8.44
CA ASN A 99 7.67 -15.20 -9.07
C ASN A 99 6.86 -16.35 -8.44
N LYS A 100 6.66 -16.31 -7.12
CA LYS A 100 5.83 -17.28 -6.42
C LYS A 100 4.36 -17.19 -6.85
N GLU A 101 3.80 -15.98 -6.93
CA GLU A 101 2.40 -15.79 -7.38
C GLU A 101 2.20 -16.28 -8.83
N ILE A 102 3.16 -16.04 -9.73
CA ILE A 102 3.10 -16.53 -11.12
C ILE A 102 3.13 -18.07 -11.15
N GLN A 103 4.01 -18.69 -10.37
CA GLN A 103 4.09 -20.16 -10.31
C GLN A 103 2.78 -20.76 -9.80
N GLU A 104 2.21 -20.21 -8.72
CA GLU A 104 0.94 -20.69 -8.16
C GLU A 104 -0.26 -20.46 -9.09
N GLN A 105 -0.19 -19.49 -10.01
CA GLN A 105 -1.22 -19.30 -11.03
C GLN A 105 -1.14 -20.37 -12.12
N SER A 106 0.06 -20.64 -12.63
CA SER A 106 0.28 -21.72 -13.61
C SER A 106 -0.17 -23.08 -13.08
N ASP A 107 0.18 -23.40 -11.82
CA ASP A 107 -0.16 -24.68 -11.18
C ASP A 107 -1.69 -24.86 -10.94
N ARG A 108 -2.50 -23.80 -11.00
CA ARG A 108 -3.98 -23.87 -10.83
C ARG A 108 -4.73 -24.00 -12.16
N GLU A 109 -4.09 -23.66 -13.26
CA GLU A 109 -4.67 -23.69 -14.61
C GLU A 109 -4.41 -25.03 -15.32
N GLU A 110 -3.54 -25.89 -14.76
CA GLU A 110 -3.27 -27.28 -15.16
C GLU A 110 -4.15 -28.30 -14.41
#